data_AF-A0A923Z081-F1
#
_entry.id   AF-A0A923Z081-F1
#
_cell.length_a   1.000
_cell.length_b   1.000
_cell.length_c   1.000
_cell.angle_alpha   90.00
_cell.angle_beta   90.00
_cell.angle_gamma   90.00
#
_symmetry.space_group_name_H-M   'P 1'
#
loop_
_entity.id
_entity.type
_entity.pdbx_description
1 polymer ?
#
loop_
_entity_poly.entity_id
_entity_poly.type
_entity_poly.pdbx_seq_one_letter_code
_entity_poly.pdbx_strand_id
1 'polypeptide(L)'
;MSETLRRLAAVIESRKLVNGGDPSSSYISRLFQKGDDAILKKIGEEATEAVMAAKDARATGDASGVLYECADLWFHSLIMLAQFDLSPQQVLDELARREGISGIEEKANRKLTIRDQEEQR
;
A
#
# COMPACT_ATOMS: atom_id res chain seq x y z
N MET A 1 2.52 -2.26 -15.76
CA MET A 1 1.39 -1.97 -14.85
C MET A 1 0.16 -2.78 -15.26
N SER A 2 -0.44 -3.54 -14.35
CA SER A 2 -1.74 -4.20 -14.57
C SER A 2 -2.81 -3.15 -14.90
N GLU A 3 -3.64 -3.41 -15.92
CA GLU A 3 -4.70 -2.49 -16.32
C GLU A 3 -5.68 -2.21 -15.18
N THR A 4 -5.96 -3.20 -14.35
CA THR A 4 -6.81 -3.04 -13.16
C THR A 4 -6.26 -2.00 -12.19
N LEU A 5 -4.96 -2.06 -11.86
CA LEU A 5 -4.32 -1.12 -10.94
C LEU A 5 -4.31 0.30 -11.51
N ARG A 6 -4.08 0.43 -12.82
CA ARG A 6 -4.09 1.72 -13.50
C ARG A 6 -5.47 2.38 -13.44
N ARG A 7 -6.53 1.64 -13.79
CA ARG A 7 -7.91 2.15 -13.71
C ARG A 7 -8.31 2.48 -12.27
N LEU A 8 -7.95 1.63 -11.32
CA LEU A 8 -8.25 1.84 -9.90
C LEU A 8 -7.57 3.10 -9.36
N ALA A 9 -6.30 3.31 -9.68
CA ALA A 9 -5.58 4.53 -9.31
C ALA A 9 -6.22 5.78 -9.92
N ALA A 10 -6.63 5.73 -11.20
CA ALA A 10 -7.33 6.85 -11.84
C ALA A 10 -8.68 7.17 -11.16
N VAL A 11 -9.43 6.13 -10.75
CA VAL A 11 -10.67 6.31 -9.98
C VAL A 11 -10.37 6.91 -8.60
N ILE A 12 -9.35 6.45 -7.89
CA ILE A 12 -8.98 6.99 -6.58
C ILE A 12 -8.60 8.47 -6.70
N GLU A 13 -7.77 8.83 -7.68
CA GLU A 13 -7.41 10.21 -7.96
C GLU A 13 -8.63 11.09 -8.26
N SER A 14 -9.57 10.60 -9.08
CA SER A 14 -10.81 11.33 -9.36
C SER A 14 -11.72 11.50 -8.15
N ARG A 15 -11.44 10.82 -7.03
CA ARG A 15 -12.20 10.93 -5.77
C ARG A 15 -11.51 11.78 -4.71
N LYS A 16 -10.30 12.30 -4.97
CA LYS A 16 -9.70 13.34 -4.12
C LYS A 16 -10.59 14.58 -4.10
N LEU A 17 -10.64 15.25 -2.95
CA LEU A 17 -11.46 16.45 -2.77
C LEU A 17 -11.05 17.58 -3.74
N VAL A 18 -9.74 17.75 -3.94
CA VAL A 18 -9.18 18.73 -4.88
C VAL A 18 -9.58 18.47 -6.34
N ASN A 19 -9.96 17.23 -6.66
CA ASN A 19 -10.40 16.81 -7.99
C ASN A 19 -11.94 16.73 -8.12
N GLY A 20 -12.68 17.30 -7.16
CA GLY A 20 -14.15 17.32 -7.18
C GLY A 20 -14.82 16.05 -6.61
N GLY A 21 -14.09 15.23 -5.86
CA GLY A 21 -14.66 14.10 -5.13
C GLY A 21 -15.67 14.54 -4.07
N ASP A 22 -16.80 13.85 -3.98
CA ASP A 22 -17.90 14.17 -3.07
C ASP A 22 -18.00 13.14 -1.91
N PRO A 23 -17.70 13.54 -0.67
CA PRO A 23 -17.82 12.67 0.51
C PRO A 23 -19.24 12.18 0.80
N SER A 24 -20.29 12.83 0.29
CA SER A 24 -21.66 12.35 0.54
C SER A 24 -21.99 11.10 -0.29
N SER A 25 -21.34 10.92 -1.44
CA SER A 25 -21.62 9.83 -2.39
C SER A 25 -20.48 8.83 -2.58
N SER A 26 -19.25 9.12 -2.11
CA SER A 26 -18.09 8.23 -2.29
C SER A 26 -17.42 7.83 -0.97
N TYR A 27 -17.14 6.54 -0.81
CA TYR A 27 -16.31 6.04 0.29
C TYR A 27 -14.88 6.62 0.27
N ILE A 28 -14.24 6.63 -0.91
CA ILE A 28 -12.87 7.14 -1.06
C ILE A 28 -12.82 8.64 -0.71
N SER A 29 -13.78 9.44 -1.17
CA SER A 29 -13.85 10.86 -0.83
C SER A 29 -14.09 11.11 0.66
N ARG A 30 -14.85 10.23 1.36
CA ARG A 30 -14.98 10.29 2.83
C ARG A 30 -13.68 10.00 3.55
N LEU A 31 -12.87 9.07 3.06
CA LEU A 31 -11.55 8.81 3.64
C LEU A 31 -10.64 10.02 3.46
N PHE A 32 -10.57 10.59 2.27
CA PHE A 32 -9.80 11.81 2.03
C PHE A 32 -10.26 13.00 2.90
N GLN A 33 -11.58 13.15 3.10
CA GLN A 33 -12.11 14.17 4.01
C GLN A 33 -11.71 13.94 5.47
N LYS A 34 -11.62 12.68 5.92
CA LYS A 34 -11.18 12.35 7.28
C LYS A 34 -9.67 12.48 7.48
N GLY A 35 -8.89 12.53 6.41
CA GLY A 35 -7.45 12.73 6.44
C GLY A 35 -6.64 11.47 6.77
N ASP A 36 -5.34 11.68 7.00
CA ASP A 36 -4.31 10.64 7.08
C ASP A 36 -4.63 9.57 8.13
N ASP A 37 -5.03 9.97 9.34
CA ASP A 37 -5.30 9.04 10.44
C ASP A 37 -6.36 7.99 10.08
N ALA A 38 -7.40 8.38 9.34
CA ALA A 38 -8.45 7.45 8.93
C ALA A 38 -7.97 6.48 7.85
N ILE A 39 -7.13 6.95 6.92
CA ILE A 39 -6.54 6.12 5.86
C ILE A 39 -5.55 5.13 6.48
N LEU A 40 -4.64 5.61 7.34
CA LEU A 40 -3.62 4.80 8.00
C LEU A 40 -4.24 3.76 8.94
N LYS A 41 -5.33 4.12 9.64
CA LYS A 41 -6.08 3.16 10.45
C LYS A 41 -6.58 1.99 9.62
N LYS A 42 -7.14 2.25 8.43
CA LYS A 42 -7.62 1.19 7.53
C LYS A 42 -6.47 0.28 7.08
N ILE A 43 -5.33 0.84 6.71
CA ILE A 43 -4.15 0.02 6.35
C ILE A 43 -3.75 -0.93 7.50
N GLY A 44 -3.73 -0.42 8.74
CA GLY A 44 -3.41 -1.25 9.91
C GLY A 44 -4.44 -2.36 10.18
N GLU A 45 -5.72 -2.07 9.98
CA GLU A 45 -6.82 -3.03 10.06
C GLU A 45 -6.64 -4.14 9.01
N GLU A 46 -6.55 -3.78 7.73
CA GLU A 46 -6.41 -4.74 6.63
C GLU A 46 -5.13 -5.57 6.72
N ALA A 47 -4.02 -4.97 7.18
CA ALA A 47 -2.78 -5.71 7.39
C ALA A 47 -2.93 -6.77 8.49
N THR A 48 -3.67 -6.46 9.55
CA THR A 48 -3.95 -7.41 10.63
C THR A 48 -4.89 -8.51 10.15
N GLU A 49 -5.94 -8.15 9.40
CA GLU A 49 -6.91 -9.09 8.83
C GLU A 49 -6.25 -10.03 7.83
N ALA A 50 -5.36 -9.54 6.95
CA ALA A 50 -4.60 -10.39 6.04
C ALA A 50 -3.69 -11.40 6.77
N VAL A 51 -3.05 -11.00 7.87
CA VAL A 51 -2.26 -11.91 8.71
C VAL A 51 -3.15 -12.98 9.35
N MET A 52 -4.31 -12.59 9.87
CA MET A 52 -5.27 -13.52 10.49
C MET A 52 -5.85 -14.49 9.46
N ALA A 53 -6.26 -14.00 8.29
CA ALA A 53 -6.75 -14.83 7.19
C ALA A 53 -5.71 -15.87 6.74
N ALA A 54 -4.42 -15.50 6.68
CA ALA A 54 -3.35 -16.44 6.35
C ALA A 54 -3.15 -17.53 7.41
N LYS A 55 -3.33 -17.18 8.70
CA LYS A 55 -3.28 -18.14 9.80
C LYS A 55 -4.47 -19.11 9.75
N ASP A 56 -5.66 -18.59 9.48
CA ASP A 56 -6.88 -19.40 9.40
C ASP A 56 -6.86 -20.31 8.18
N ALA A 57 -6.42 -19.82 7.02
CA ALA A 57 -6.23 -20.61 5.81
C ALA A 57 -5.31 -21.81 6.02
N ARG A 58 -4.29 -21.70 6.88
CA ARG A 58 -3.41 -22.83 7.24
C ARG A 58 -4.16 -23.90 8.03
N ALA A 59 -5.10 -23.51 8.87
CA ALA A 59 -5.88 -24.43 9.70
C ALA A 59 -7.03 -25.09 8.92
N THR A 60 -7.67 -24.33 8.03
CA THR A 60 -8.88 -24.77 7.30
C THR A 60 -8.59 -25.34 5.92
N GLY A 61 -7.46 -24.95 5.30
CA GLY A 61 -7.14 -25.23 3.90
C GLY A 61 -7.81 -24.31 2.88
N ASP A 62 -8.60 -23.31 3.32
CA ASP A 62 -9.25 -22.34 2.43
C ASP A 62 -8.47 -21.00 2.39
N ALA A 63 -7.92 -20.67 1.23
CA ALA A 63 -7.16 -19.44 1.00
C ALA A 63 -8.01 -18.26 0.51
N SER A 64 -9.33 -18.39 0.41
CA SER A 64 -10.23 -17.34 -0.06
C SER A 64 -10.08 -16.04 0.74
N GLY A 65 -10.06 -16.12 2.07
CA GLY A 65 -9.86 -14.97 2.96
C GLY A 65 -8.53 -14.25 2.69
N VAL A 66 -7.44 -14.99 2.45
CA VAL A 66 -6.13 -14.37 2.14
C VAL A 66 -6.21 -13.49 0.90
N LEU A 67 -6.88 -13.99 -0.15
CA LEU A 67 -7.06 -13.23 -1.38
C LEU A 67 -7.89 -11.95 -1.15
N TYR A 68 -8.97 -12.05 -0.39
CA TYR A 68 -9.84 -10.90 -0.08
C TYR A 68 -9.12 -9.83 0.72
N GLU A 69 -8.48 -10.19 1.83
CA GLU A 69 -7.81 -9.20 2.69
C GLU A 69 -6.54 -8.63 2.03
N CYS A 70 -5.83 -9.41 1.22
CA CYS A 70 -4.74 -8.86 0.42
C CYS A 70 -5.25 -7.84 -0.60
N ALA A 71 -6.41 -8.07 -1.21
CA ALA A 71 -7.00 -7.12 -2.14
C ALA A 71 -7.42 -5.82 -1.43
N ASP A 72 -7.98 -5.89 -0.23
CA ASP A 72 -8.37 -4.69 0.51
C ASP A 72 -7.16 -3.91 1.05
N LEU A 73 -6.14 -4.63 1.54
CA LEU A 73 -4.86 -4.03 1.89
C LEU A 73 -4.24 -3.29 0.71
N TRP A 74 -4.27 -3.87 -0.49
CA TRP A 74 -3.77 -3.20 -1.70
C TRP A 74 -4.62 -1.98 -2.04
N PHE A 75 -5.96 -2.09 -1.99
CA PHE A 75 -6.86 -0.99 -2.25
C PHE A 75 -6.59 0.20 -1.31
N HIS A 76 -6.49 -0.05 0.00
CA HIS A 76 -6.17 0.97 0.99
C HIS A 76 -4.74 1.53 0.85
N SER A 77 -3.79 0.70 0.43
CA SER A 77 -2.44 1.16 0.09
C SER A 77 -2.45 2.13 -1.10
N LEU A 78 -3.28 1.88 -2.14
CA LEU A 78 -3.41 2.79 -3.27
C LEU A 78 -4.02 4.15 -2.88
N ILE A 79 -4.99 4.16 -1.96
CA ILE A 79 -5.56 5.40 -1.42
C ILE A 79 -4.50 6.19 -0.66
N MET A 80 -3.69 5.51 0.16
CA MET A 80 -2.57 6.14 0.85
C MET A 80 -1.56 6.73 -0.12
N LEU A 81 -1.17 6.00 -1.18
CA LEU A 81 -0.25 6.53 -2.19
C LEU A 81 -0.80 7.83 -2.79
N ALA A 82 -2.07 7.86 -3.19
CA ALA A 82 -2.72 9.05 -3.74
C ALA A 82 -2.77 10.23 -2.73
N GLN A 83 -2.92 9.95 -1.43
CA GLN A 83 -2.87 10.97 -0.37
C GLN A 83 -1.50 11.65 -0.28
N PHE A 84 -0.42 10.92 -0.58
CA PHE A 84 0.96 11.42 -0.60
C PHE A 84 1.46 11.77 -2.02
N ASP A 85 0.54 11.93 -2.98
CA ASP A 85 0.84 12.24 -4.39
C ASP A 85 1.81 11.24 -5.05
N LEU A 86 1.72 9.97 -4.64
CA LEU A 86 2.44 8.85 -5.20
C LEU A 86 1.52 7.99 -6.08
N SER A 87 2.12 7.42 -7.12
CA SER A 87 1.45 6.50 -8.03
C SER A 87 1.82 5.04 -7.72
N PRO A 88 0.95 4.07 -8.08
CA PRO A 88 1.33 2.67 -8.03
C PRO A 88 2.54 2.35 -8.91
N GLN A 89 2.82 3.14 -9.96
CA GLN A 89 3.95 2.90 -10.85
C GLN A 89 5.27 3.14 -10.11
N GLN A 90 5.33 4.17 -9.26
CA GLN A 90 6.51 4.42 -8.42
C GLN A 90 6.79 3.27 -7.45
N VAL A 91 5.76 2.58 -6.95
CA VAL A 91 5.94 1.36 -6.14
C VAL A 91 6.49 0.22 -6.99
N LEU A 92 5.96 0.02 -8.20
CA LEU A 92 6.49 -1.02 -9.11
C LEU A 92 7.92 -0.73 -9.54
N ASP A 93 8.28 0.53 -9.78
CA ASP A 93 9.64 0.94 -10.12
C ASP A 93 10.59 0.67 -8.95
N GLU A 94 10.16 0.96 -7.71
CA GLU A 94 10.92 0.64 -6.50
C GLU A 94 11.06 -0.88 -6.28
N LEU A 95 10.02 -1.67 -6.59
CA LEU A 95 10.11 -3.12 -6.55
C LEU A 95 11.08 -3.64 -7.61
N ALA A 96 10.99 -3.16 -8.85
CA ALA A 96 11.90 -3.52 -9.93
C ALA A 96 13.36 -3.16 -9.61
N ARG A 97 13.59 -2.06 -8.89
CA ARG A 97 14.93 -1.70 -8.38
C ARG A 97 15.46 -2.72 -7.36
N ARG A 98 14.59 -3.39 -6.61
CA ARG A 98 14.94 -4.44 -5.63
C ARG A 98 14.99 -5.83 -6.27
N GLU A 99 14.29 -6.04 -7.38
CA GLU A 99 14.35 -7.29 -8.13
C GLU A 99 15.81 -7.61 -8.53
N GLY A 100 16.28 -8.79 -8.14
CA GLY A 100 17.66 -9.23 -8.39
C GLY A 100 18.68 -8.88 -7.31
N ILE A 101 18.32 -8.07 -6.30
CA ILE A 101 19.12 -7.87 -5.08
C ILE A 101 18.49 -8.75 -4.00
N SER A 102 19.22 -9.74 -3.46
CA SER A 102 18.65 -10.54 -2.39
C SER A 102 18.30 -9.65 -1.19
N GLY A 103 17.20 -9.94 -0.49
CA GLY A 103 16.83 -9.16 0.71
C GLY A 103 17.90 -9.17 1.82
N ILE A 104 18.85 -10.11 1.74
CA ILE A 104 20.05 -10.17 2.59
C ILE A 104 21.08 -9.12 2.13
N GLU A 105 21.36 -9.03 0.84
CA GLU A 105 22.25 -8.03 0.25
C GLU A 105 21.71 -6.61 0.41
N GLU A 106 20.39 -6.40 0.24
CA GLU A 106 19.78 -5.08 0.48
C GLU A 106 19.95 -4.64 1.94
N LYS A 107 19.71 -5.55 2.90
CA LYS A 107 19.93 -5.30 4.32
C LYS A 107 21.41 -5.02 4.65
N ALA A 108 22.33 -5.74 4.01
CA ALA A 108 23.77 -5.53 4.18
C ALA A 108 24.18 -4.13 3.67
N ASN A 109 23.74 -3.77 2.46
CA ASN A 109 24.03 -2.47 1.85
C ASN A 109 23.45 -1.31 2.66
N ARG A 110 22.22 -1.44 3.19
CA ARG A 110 21.62 -0.41 4.05
C ARG A 110 22.42 -0.17 5.34
N LYS A 111 22.95 -1.23 5.96
CA LYS A 111 23.80 -1.12 7.15
C LYS A 111 25.14 -0.43 6.84
N LEU A 112 25.72 -0.70 5.67
CA LEU A 112 26.95 -0.04 5.22
C LEU A 112 26.71 1.46 5.01
N THR A 113 25.64 1.85 4.34
CA THR A 113 25.30 3.26 4.12
C THR A 113 25.08 4.03 5.43
N ILE A 114 24.39 3.42 6.41
CA ILE A 114 24.16 4.05 7.71
C ILE A 114 25.50 4.25 8.45
N ARG A 115 26.37 3.25 8.43
CA ARG A 115 27.69 3.32 9.05
C ARG A 115 28.58 4.40 8.43
N ASP A 116 28.61 4.49 7.10
CA ASP A 116 29.40 5.51 6.38
C ASP A 116 28.91 6.93 6.70
N GLN A 117 27.60 7.12 6.93
CA GLN A 117 27.02 8.41 7.33
C GLN A 117 27.32 8.78 8.80
N GLU A 118 27.47 7.78 9.67
CA GLU A 118 27.88 7.99 11.06
C GLU A 118 29.39 8.28 11.17
N GLU A 119 30.23 7.66 10.34
CA GLU A 119 31.68 7.90 10.31
C GLU A 119 32.06 9.26 9.67
N GLN A 120 31.14 9.89 8.93
CA GLN A 120 31.32 11.22 8.31
C GLN A 120 30.77 12.39 9.16
N ARG A 121 30.23 12.13 10.35
CA ARG A 121 29.76 13.14 11.32
C ARG A 121 30.78 13.38 12.43
#